data_AF-A0A0C5WLT0-F1
#
_entry.id   AF-A0A0C5WLT0-F1
#
_cell.length_a   1.000
_cell.length_b   1.000
_cell.length_c   1.000
_cell.angle_alpha   90.00
_cell.angle_beta   90.00
_cell.angle_gamma   90.00
#
_symmetry.space_group_name_H-M   'P 1'
#
loop_
_entity.id
_entity.type
_entity.pdbx_description
1 polymer ?
#
loop_
_entity_poly.entity_id
_entity_poly.type
_entity_poly.pdbx_seq_one_letter_code
_entity_poly.pdbx_strand_id
1 'polypeptide(L)'
;MTKSEVKGLSGWLAVIALGVLVSPIRLLGELFKFSSLIKEGNVGYLAAEASPGYIEWYRELIYCEIFVNLFSLTVCIYMVYLFFSKSKHFPKIYIFMAFFTPIMQSVDAYAVKSIMSPIILPDELTKGIFLSLITIVIWVPYMLMSKRVKNTFVEEKSIKHYSVTFAILFLFVFQPGAVYFSLLLPSEVSAAAINQNKLPFSEDRLIEYKESLRKLSEVNNKKLPVMIDSETRLDSSWMLDNVYEYRYTLVNLEAEEVDVDSFDHHMTAVIAKASCNDEFVRNLFLNNIEVRFSYYGSNGNIVSSFVFDGSNCEA
;
A
#
# COMPACT_ATOMS: atom_id res chain seq x y z
N MET A 1 -47.48 -32.67 -22.00
CA MET A 1 -46.01 -32.45 -21.96
C MET A 1 -45.66 -31.87 -20.61
N THR A 2 -44.79 -32.53 -19.83
CA THR A 2 -44.22 -31.94 -18.61
C THR A 2 -43.25 -30.82 -19.00
N LYS A 3 -43.35 -29.67 -18.34
CA LYS A 3 -42.47 -28.51 -18.61
C LYS A 3 -41.08 -28.87 -18.10
N SER A 4 -40.07 -28.92 -18.98
CA SER A 4 -38.72 -29.32 -18.59
C SER A 4 -38.17 -28.37 -17.52
N GLU A 5 -37.82 -28.93 -16.36
CA GLU A 5 -37.35 -28.13 -15.25
C GLU A 5 -35.98 -27.52 -15.56
N VAL A 6 -35.89 -26.19 -15.45
CA VAL A 6 -34.69 -25.45 -15.79
C VAL A 6 -33.64 -25.69 -14.70
N LYS A 7 -32.67 -26.59 -14.96
CA LYS A 7 -31.67 -27.05 -13.98
C LYS A 7 -30.26 -27.05 -14.60
N GLY A 8 -29.24 -26.94 -13.76
CA GLY A 8 -27.83 -27.05 -14.14
C GLY A 8 -27.13 -25.71 -14.37
N LEU A 9 -25.79 -25.79 -14.42
CA LEU A 9 -24.83 -24.68 -14.48
C LEU A 9 -24.75 -24.09 -15.91
N SER A 10 -25.86 -23.53 -16.42
CA SER A 10 -25.93 -22.94 -17.76
C SER A 10 -26.80 -21.69 -17.82
N GLY A 11 -26.74 -20.95 -18.93
CA GLY A 11 -27.32 -19.60 -19.05
C GLY A 11 -26.63 -18.63 -18.10
N TRP A 12 -27.38 -17.77 -17.40
CA TRP A 12 -26.87 -16.82 -16.41
C TRP A 12 -25.98 -17.43 -15.31
N LEU A 13 -26.12 -18.73 -14.99
CA LEU A 13 -25.18 -19.39 -14.06
C LEU A 13 -23.78 -19.59 -14.64
N ALA A 14 -23.58 -19.57 -15.96
CA ALA A 14 -22.24 -19.63 -16.56
C ALA A 14 -21.44 -18.32 -16.34
N VAL A 15 -22.12 -17.18 -16.28
CA VAL A 15 -21.50 -15.88 -15.94
C VAL A 15 -21.05 -15.87 -14.48
N ILE A 16 -21.88 -16.41 -13.58
CA ILE A 16 -21.49 -16.66 -12.17
C ILE A 16 -20.31 -17.64 -12.10
N ALA A 17 -20.33 -18.74 -12.87
CA ALA A 17 -19.25 -19.72 -12.88
C ALA A 17 -17.90 -19.09 -13.22
N LEU A 18 -17.86 -18.27 -14.28
CA LEU A 18 -16.67 -17.53 -14.70
C LEU A 18 -16.18 -16.61 -13.57
N GLY A 19 -17.07 -15.85 -12.93
CA GLY A 19 -16.71 -14.96 -11.83
C GLY A 19 -16.14 -15.68 -10.60
N VAL A 20 -16.78 -16.79 -10.21
CA VAL A 20 -16.35 -17.64 -9.09
C VAL A 20 -14.99 -18.30 -9.36
N LEU A 21 -14.67 -18.62 -10.63
CA LEU A 21 -13.38 -19.16 -11.06
C LEU A 21 -12.26 -18.11 -11.23
N VAL A 22 -12.58 -16.91 -11.75
CA VAL A 22 -11.59 -15.84 -12.03
C VAL A 22 -11.14 -15.13 -10.75
N SER A 23 -12.05 -14.96 -9.79
CA SER A 23 -11.76 -14.25 -8.54
C SER A 23 -10.52 -14.74 -7.76
N PRO A 24 -10.34 -16.05 -7.46
CA PRO A 24 -9.17 -16.50 -6.68
C PRO A 24 -7.84 -16.14 -7.37
N ILE A 25 -7.81 -16.16 -8.70
CA ILE A 25 -6.62 -15.80 -9.49
C ILE A 25 -6.31 -14.30 -9.34
N ARG A 26 -7.33 -13.43 -9.39
CA ARG A 26 -7.18 -11.98 -9.23
C ARG A 26 -6.58 -11.62 -7.87
N LEU A 27 -7.08 -12.26 -6.82
CA LEU A 27 -6.71 -11.99 -5.42
C LEU A 27 -5.32 -12.50 -5.04
N LEU A 28 -4.86 -13.59 -5.65
CA LEU A 28 -3.45 -13.97 -5.60
C LEU A 28 -2.55 -12.91 -6.24
N GLY A 29 -2.99 -12.27 -7.32
CA GLY A 29 -2.29 -11.14 -7.93
C GLY A 29 -2.28 -9.87 -7.07
N GLU A 30 -3.37 -9.59 -6.35
CA GLU A 30 -3.48 -8.44 -5.43
C GLU A 30 -2.60 -8.66 -4.18
N LEU A 31 -2.62 -9.85 -3.57
CA LEU A 31 -1.68 -10.25 -2.51
C LEU A 31 -0.22 -10.20 -2.95
N PHE A 32 0.08 -10.59 -4.20
CA PHE A 32 1.45 -10.52 -4.72
C PHE A 32 1.94 -9.07 -4.85
N LYS A 33 1.11 -8.14 -5.36
CA LYS A 33 1.40 -6.70 -5.40
C LYS A 33 1.66 -6.14 -3.99
N PHE A 34 0.76 -6.43 -3.05
CA PHE A 34 0.91 -6.02 -1.65
C PHE A 34 2.22 -6.53 -1.04
N SER A 35 2.65 -7.76 -1.38
CA SER A 35 3.95 -8.30 -0.96
C SER A 35 5.18 -7.59 -1.57
N SER A 36 5.02 -6.86 -2.68
CA SER A 36 6.07 -5.98 -3.23
C SER A 36 6.17 -4.72 -2.39
N LEU A 37 5.03 -4.05 -2.12
CA LEU A 37 4.96 -2.81 -1.35
C LEU A 37 5.57 -2.94 0.06
N ILE A 38 5.40 -4.10 0.71
CA ILE A 38 6.09 -4.42 1.99
C ILE A 38 7.61 -4.52 1.81
N LYS A 39 8.08 -5.22 0.76
CA LYS A 39 9.52 -5.41 0.48
C LYS A 39 10.23 -4.13 0.03
N GLU A 40 9.48 -3.16 -0.47
CA GLU A 40 9.94 -1.85 -0.89
C GLU A 40 10.08 -0.85 0.27
N GLY A 41 10.06 -1.31 1.52
CA GLY A 41 10.54 -0.58 2.70
C GLY A 41 9.55 0.43 3.28
N ASN A 42 8.75 1.09 2.44
CA ASN A 42 7.76 2.11 2.83
C ASN A 42 6.87 1.69 4.01
N VAL A 43 6.42 0.42 4.02
CA VAL A 43 5.59 -0.11 5.11
C VAL A 43 6.30 -0.07 6.47
N GLY A 44 7.59 -0.41 6.54
CA GLY A 44 8.34 -0.35 7.79
C GLY A 44 8.53 1.09 8.28
N TYR A 45 8.77 2.02 7.35
CA TYR A 45 8.89 3.44 7.63
C TYR A 45 7.57 4.08 8.13
N LEU A 46 6.42 3.68 7.59
CA LEU A 46 5.13 4.25 8.00
C LEU A 46 4.51 3.57 9.25
N ALA A 47 4.89 2.32 9.55
CA ALA A 47 4.31 1.50 10.62
C ALA A 47 5.10 1.49 11.96
N ALA A 48 6.32 2.05 11.99
CA ALA A 48 7.17 2.08 13.17
C ALA A 48 6.98 3.37 13.98
N GLU A 49 6.63 3.27 15.27
CA GLU A 49 6.39 4.41 16.18
C GLU A 49 7.61 5.33 16.38
N ALA A 50 8.81 4.83 16.08
CA ALA A 50 10.08 5.57 16.11
C ALA A 50 10.43 6.24 14.76
N SER A 51 9.48 6.35 13.83
CA SER A 51 9.70 6.93 12.50
C SER A 51 9.09 8.34 12.36
N PRO A 52 9.69 9.25 11.57
CA PRO A 52 9.07 10.49 11.15
C PRO A 52 7.74 10.25 10.45
N GLY A 53 7.74 9.36 9.47
CA GLY A 53 6.55 8.96 8.74
C GLY A 53 5.59 8.09 9.54
N TYR A 54 5.74 7.97 10.87
CA TYR A 54 4.83 7.14 11.66
C TYR A 54 3.39 7.62 11.52
N ILE A 55 2.55 6.72 11.04
CA ILE A 55 1.12 6.94 10.90
C ILE A 55 0.40 6.13 11.99
N GLU A 56 -0.27 6.83 12.91
CA GLU A 56 -1.05 6.19 13.98
C GLU A 56 -2.09 5.23 13.38
N TRP A 57 -2.22 4.02 13.95
CA TRP A 57 -3.12 2.94 13.47
C TRP A 57 -2.79 2.35 12.09
N TYR A 58 -1.73 2.78 11.38
CA TYR A 58 -1.40 2.26 10.05
C TYR A 58 -0.91 0.81 10.05
N ARG A 59 -0.15 0.42 11.08
CA ARG A 59 0.30 -0.97 11.30
C ARG A 59 -0.89 -1.89 11.55
N GLU A 60 -1.85 -1.42 12.34
CA GLU A 60 -3.09 -2.09 12.70
C GLU A 60 -4.02 -2.18 11.48
N LEU A 61 -4.10 -1.13 10.66
CA LEU A 61 -4.77 -1.13 9.36
C LEU A 61 -4.15 -2.14 8.40
N ILE A 62 -2.82 -2.25 8.34
CA ILE A 62 -2.13 -3.29 7.56
C ILE A 62 -2.47 -4.70 8.06
N TYR A 63 -2.54 -4.93 9.38
CA TYR A 63 -2.98 -6.22 9.90
C TYR A 63 -4.46 -6.49 9.61
N CYS A 64 -5.32 -5.47 9.62
CA CYS A 64 -6.70 -5.58 9.17
C CYS A 64 -6.80 -5.87 7.68
N GLU A 65 -6.03 -5.21 6.82
CA GLU A 65 -6.04 -5.44 5.36
C GLU A 65 -5.40 -6.80 5.01
N ILE A 66 -4.38 -7.26 5.75
CA ILE A 66 -3.87 -8.63 5.64
C ILE A 66 -4.89 -9.65 6.16
N PHE A 67 -5.64 -9.35 7.23
CA PHE A 67 -6.67 -10.26 7.74
C PHE A 67 -7.88 -10.32 6.81
N VAL A 68 -8.33 -9.17 6.29
CA VAL A 68 -9.39 -9.07 5.28
C VAL A 68 -8.89 -9.63 3.95
N ASN A 69 -7.60 -9.60 3.63
CA ASN A 69 -6.96 -10.37 2.55
C ASN A 69 -6.34 -11.70 3.01
N LEU A 70 -6.78 -12.22 4.15
CA LEU A 70 -6.87 -13.63 4.53
C LEU A 70 -8.36 -14.02 4.79
N PHE A 71 -9.25 -13.08 4.47
CA PHE A 71 -10.69 -13.15 4.28
C PHE A 71 -11.14 -12.60 2.88
N SER A 72 -10.26 -12.63 1.84
CA SER A 72 -10.51 -12.28 0.40
C SER A 72 -10.23 -13.27 -0.81
N LEU A 73 -9.86 -14.57 -0.71
CA LEU A 73 -9.68 -15.61 -1.78
C LEU A 73 -10.22 -17.08 -1.51
N THR A 74 -10.19 -17.65 -0.31
CA THR A 74 -10.62 -19.05 0.03
C THR A 74 -12.12 -19.31 0.16
N VAL A 75 -12.99 -18.33 0.37
CA VAL A 75 -14.43 -18.42 0.10
C VAL A 75 -14.67 -18.31 -1.40
N CYS A 76 -13.77 -17.80 -2.27
CA CYS A 76 -13.79 -18.24 -3.67
C CYS A 76 -13.55 -19.74 -3.74
N ILE A 77 -12.46 -20.26 -3.15
CA ILE A 77 -12.11 -21.68 -3.26
C ILE A 77 -13.27 -22.56 -2.73
N TYR A 78 -13.90 -22.15 -1.63
CA TYR A 78 -15.08 -22.79 -1.06
C TYR A 78 -16.34 -22.56 -1.90
N MET A 79 -16.56 -21.39 -2.49
CA MET A 79 -17.67 -21.18 -3.43
C MET A 79 -17.47 -21.90 -4.76
N VAL A 80 -16.26 -22.04 -5.28
CA VAL A 80 -15.91 -22.92 -6.41
C VAL A 80 -16.33 -24.34 -6.04
N TYR A 81 -15.87 -24.83 -4.88
CA TYR A 81 -16.28 -26.13 -4.36
C TYR A 81 -17.80 -26.27 -4.25
N LEU A 82 -18.49 -25.33 -3.61
CA LEU A 82 -19.95 -25.37 -3.40
C LEU A 82 -20.74 -25.22 -4.72
N PHE A 83 -20.22 -24.43 -5.67
CA PHE A 83 -20.83 -24.17 -6.96
C PHE A 83 -20.84 -25.43 -7.82
N PHE A 84 -19.66 -26.05 -8.01
CA PHE A 84 -19.55 -27.31 -8.75
C PHE A 84 -20.14 -28.49 -7.96
N SER A 85 -20.12 -28.46 -6.63
CA SER A 85 -20.87 -29.38 -5.76
C SER A 85 -22.38 -29.16 -5.73
N LYS A 86 -22.90 -28.11 -6.39
CA LYS A 86 -24.34 -27.78 -6.44
C LYS A 86 -25.00 -27.67 -5.05
N SER A 87 -24.25 -27.23 -4.05
CA SER A 87 -24.73 -27.25 -2.65
C SER A 87 -25.69 -26.11 -2.35
N LYS A 88 -26.72 -26.41 -1.53
CA LYS A 88 -27.71 -25.42 -1.05
C LYS A 88 -27.14 -24.24 -0.25
N HIS A 89 -25.86 -24.31 0.15
CA HIS A 89 -25.16 -23.22 0.80
C HIS A 89 -24.61 -22.16 -0.17
N PHE A 90 -24.35 -22.51 -1.44
CA PHE A 90 -23.75 -21.60 -2.42
C PHE A 90 -24.53 -20.27 -2.57
N PRO A 91 -25.87 -20.25 -2.79
CA PRO A 91 -26.58 -18.99 -2.98
C PRO A 91 -26.58 -18.11 -1.73
N LYS A 92 -26.66 -18.71 -0.53
CA LYS A 92 -26.63 -17.97 0.74
C LYS A 92 -25.28 -17.28 0.96
N ILE A 93 -24.20 -18.03 0.74
CA ILE A 93 -22.85 -17.50 0.89
C ILE A 93 -22.62 -16.42 -0.16
N TYR A 94 -22.90 -16.68 -1.44
CA TYR A 94 -22.77 -15.68 -2.52
C TYR A 94 -23.50 -14.36 -2.20
N ILE A 95 -24.71 -14.41 -1.63
CA ILE A 95 -25.45 -13.20 -1.23
C ILE A 95 -24.74 -12.47 -0.08
N PHE A 96 -24.28 -13.18 0.96
CA PHE A 96 -23.45 -12.57 2.02
C PHE A 96 -22.20 -11.92 1.42
N MET A 97 -21.55 -12.56 0.44
CA MET A 97 -20.38 -11.99 -0.22
C MET A 97 -20.70 -10.68 -0.96
N ALA A 98 -21.82 -10.65 -1.68
CA ALA A 98 -22.22 -9.49 -2.48
C ALA A 98 -22.41 -8.21 -1.64
N PHE A 99 -22.74 -8.33 -0.35
CA PHE A 99 -22.85 -7.19 0.58
C PHE A 99 -21.56 -6.89 1.34
N PHE A 100 -20.82 -7.90 1.80
CA PHE A 100 -19.64 -7.66 2.65
C PHE A 100 -18.48 -7.02 1.86
N THR A 101 -18.24 -7.34 0.59
CA THR A 101 -17.14 -6.70 -0.18
C THR A 101 -17.24 -5.16 -0.17
N PRO A 102 -18.35 -4.53 -0.64
CA PRO A 102 -18.43 -3.07 -0.64
C PRO A 102 -18.52 -2.45 0.75
N ILE A 103 -19.04 -3.16 1.75
CA ILE A 103 -19.02 -2.69 3.14
C ILE A 103 -17.56 -2.60 3.62
N MET A 104 -16.76 -3.65 3.47
CA MET A 104 -15.35 -3.62 3.89
C MET A 104 -14.51 -2.62 3.10
N GLN A 105 -14.73 -2.48 1.79
CA GLN A 105 -14.10 -1.43 0.98
C GLN A 105 -14.45 -0.01 1.46
N SER A 106 -15.70 0.20 1.90
CA SER A 106 -16.13 1.50 2.43
C SER A 106 -15.54 1.79 3.81
N VAL A 107 -15.37 0.74 4.63
CA VAL A 107 -14.70 0.83 5.95
C VAL A 107 -13.21 1.09 5.80
N ASP A 108 -12.52 0.39 4.89
CA ASP A 108 -11.10 0.61 4.58
C ASP A 108 -10.85 2.02 4.02
N ALA A 109 -11.58 2.42 2.97
CA ALA A 109 -11.44 3.76 2.40
C ALA A 109 -11.78 4.88 3.40
N TYR A 110 -12.69 4.63 4.36
CA TYR A 110 -12.94 5.53 5.49
C TYR A 110 -11.77 5.55 6.48
N ALA A 111 -11.23 4.38 6.85
CA ALA A 111 -10.10 4.25 7.77
C ALA A 111 -8.85 4.95 7.21
N VAL A 112 -8.44 4.63 5.98
CA VAL A 112 -7.35 5.31 5.26
C VAL A 112 -7.57 6.82 5.23
N LYS A 113 -8.77 7.29 4.86
CA LYS A 113 -9.07 8.74 4.86
C LYS A 113 -8.96 9.38 6.25
N SER A 114 -9.41 8.69 7.30
CA SER A 114 -9.37 9.21 8.67
C SER A 114 -7.95 9.27 9.25
N ILE A 115 -7.06 8.41 8.76
CA ILE A 115 -5.68 8.24 9.23
C ILE A 115 -4.69 9.06 8.39
N MET A 116 -4.94 9.23 7.08
CA MET A 116 -4.00 9.78 6.08
C MET A 116 -4.56 11.01 5.36
N SER A 117 -5.26 11.89 6.09
CA SER A 117 -5.81 13.14 5.53
C SER A 117 -4.68 14.10 5.09
N PRO A 118 -4.74 14.75 3.91
CA PRO A 118 -5.95 15.01 3.12
C PRO A 118 -5.98 14.26 1.77
N ILE A 119 -5.84 12.92 1.76
CA ILE A 119 -6.07 12.12 0.55
C ILE A 119 -7.43 12.45 -0.09
N ILE A 120 -7.40 12.91 -1.34
CA ILE A 120 -8.56 13.05 -2.19
C ILE A 120 -9.02 11.63 -2.59
N LEU A 121 -10.29 11.31 -2.32
CA LEU A 121 -10.85 10.00 -2.68
C LEU A 121 -10.80 9.82 -4.20
N PRO A 122 -10.04 8.85 -4.74
CA PRO A 122 -9.82 8.74 -6.18
C PRO A 122 -11.10 8.31 -6.92
N ASP A 123 -11.32 8.84 -8.13
CA ASP A 123 -12.46 8.51 -9.00
C ASP A 123 -12.74 7.01 -9.11
N GLU A 124 -11.69 6.20 -9.09
CA GLU A 124 -11.77 4.75 -9.20
C GLU A 124 -12.56 4.10 -8.05
N LEU A 125 -12.49 4.64 -6.82
CA LEU A 125 -13.30 4.16 -5.69
C LEU A 125 -14.80 4.30 -6.01
N THR A 126 -15.19 5.41 -6.64
CA THR A 126 -16.59 5.63 -7.04
C THR A 126 -17.04 4.60 -8.09
N LYS A 127 -16.17 4.26 -9.05
CA LYS A 127 -16.41 3.21 -10.06
C LYS A 127 -16.54 1.83 -9.38
N GLY A 128 -15.68 1.51 -8.41
CA GLY A 128 -15.70 0.26 -7.65
C GLY A 128 -17.01 0.09 -6.88
N ILE A 129 -17.42 1.11 -6.12
CA ILE A 129 -18.69 1.13 -5.38
C ILE A 129 -19.87 1.00 -6.35
N PHE A 130 -19.91 1.76 -7.45
CA PHE A 130 -20.98 1.68 -8.45
C PHE A 130 -21.14 0.28 -9.06
N LEU A 131 -20.03 -0.39 -9.40
CA LEU A 131 -20.04 -1.75 -9.95
C LEU A 131 -20.47 -2.80 -8.90
N SER A 132 -20.18 -2.58 -7.61
CA SER A 132 -20.69 -3.45 -6.54
C SER A 132 -22.21 -3.33 -6.37
N LEU A 133 -22.77 -2.12 -6.47
CA LEU A 133 -24.22 -1.88 -6.41
C LEU A 133 -24.95 -2.56 -7.57
N ILE A 134 -24.41 -2.48 -8.80
CA ILE A 134 -24.91 -3.24 -9.96
C ILE A 134 -24.86 -4.76 -9.67
N THR A 135 -23.78 -5.25 -9.07
CA THR A 135 -23.61 -6.66 -8.72
C THR A 135 -24.68 -7.13 -7.72
N ILE A 136 -24.97 -6.33 -6.68
CA ILE A 136 -26.06 -6.59 -5.73
C ILE A 136 -27.41 -6.62 -6.45
N VAL A 137 -27.75 -5.55 -7.19
CA VAL A 137 -29.07 -5.36 -7.82
C VAL A 137 -29.39 -6.45 -8.86
N ILE A 138 -28.40 -6.94 -9.61
CA ILE A 138 -28.61 -8.01 -10.60
C ILE A 138 -28.59 -9.39 -9.93
N TRP A 139 -27.53 -9.71 -9.17
CA TRP A 139 -27.27 -11.10 -8.80
C TRP A 139 -27.95 -11.55 -7.50
N VAL A 140 -28.20 -10.66 -6.52
CA VAL A 140 -28.91 -11.06 -5.29
C VAL A 140 -30.37 -11.46 -5.59
N PRO A 141 -31.18 -10.70 -6.36
CA PRO A 141 -32.50 -11.17 -6.80
C PRO A 141 -32.42 -12.44 -7.64
N TYR A 142 -31.40 -12.58 -8.51
CA TYR A 142 -31.22 -13.82 -9.27
C TYR A 142 -31.00 -15.03 -8.35
N MET A 143 -30.15 -14.93 -7.33
CA MET A 143 -29.91 -16.02 -6.36
C MET A 143 -31.15 -16.34 -5.51
N LEU A 144 -31.95 -15.35 -5.13
CA LEU A 144 -33.14 -15.53 -4.29
C LEU A 144 -34.38 -16.03 -5.06
N MET A 145 -34.56 -15.60 -6.32
CA MET A 145 -35.82 -15.76 -7.05
C MET A 145 -35.73 -16.77 -8.21
N SER A 146 -34.55 -17.01 -8.78
CA SER A 146 -34.40 -17.85 -9.97
C SER A 146 -34.77 -19.31 -9.71
N LYS A 147 -35.75 -19.81 -10.48
CA LYS A 147 -36.11 -21.24 -10.52
C LYS A 147 -34.90 -22.10 -10.87
N ARG A 148 -34.00 -21.62 -11.75
CA ARG A 148 -32.76 -22.33 -12.10
C ARG A 148 -31.82 -22.46 -10.90
N VAL A 149 -31.67 -21.41 -10.09
CA VAL A 149 -30.83 -21.47 -8.88
C VAL A 149 -31.43 -22.49 -7.90
N LYS A 150 -32.73 -22.38 -7.61
CA LYS A 150 -33.44 -23.29 -6.69
C LYS A 150 -33.39 -24.76 -7.12
N ASN A 151 -33.59 -25.06 -8.40
CA ASN A 151 -33.57 -26.44 -8.90
C ASN A 151 -32.14 -26.99 -9.07
N THR A 152 -31.11 -26.12 -9.09
CA THR A 152 -29.70 -26.52 -9.23
C THR A 152 -29.02 -26.71 -7.87
N PHE A 153 -29.15 -25.75 -6.96
CA PHE A 153 -28.45 -25.75 -5.66
C PHE A 153 -29.25 -26.48 -4.58
N VAL A 154 -29.46 -27.78 -4.79
CA VAL A 154 -30.25 -28.65 -3.92
C VAL A 154 -29.41 -29.56 -3.03
N GLU A 155 -28.10 -29.71 -3.30
CA GLU A 155 -27.30 -30.77 -2.67
C GLU A 155 -27.01 -30.48 -1.18
N GLU A 156 -27.65 -31.26 -0.32
CA GLU A 156 -27.41 -31.33 1.12
C GLU A 156 -26.19 -32.23 1.41
N LYS A 157 -25.02 -31.80 0.95
CA LYS A 157 -23.74 -32.34 1.42
C LYS A 157 -23.63 -32.07 2.93
N SER A 158 -23.93 -33.07 3.75
CA SER A 158 -23.89 -32.94 5.21
C SER A 158 -22.48 -32.59 5.69
N ILE A 159 -22.37 -31.69 6.67
CA ILE A 159 -21.11 -31.13 7.17
C ILE A 159 -20.44 -32.11 8.16
N LYS A 160 -20.32 -33.39 7.77
CA LYS A 160 -20.00 -34.50 8.67
C LYS A 160 -18.56 -35.03 8.60
N HIS A 161 -17.58 -34.25 8.10
CA HIS A 161 -16.14 -34.55 8.32
C HIS A 161 -15.13 -33.39 8.15
N TYR A 162 -15.53 -32.12 8.27
CA TYR A 162 -14.62 -30.95 8.14
C TYR A 162 -14.77 -29.93 9.28
N SER A 163 -15.10 -30.40 10.49
CA SER A 163 -15.69 -29.56 11.56
C SER A 163 -14.73 -28.70 12.39
N VAL A 164 -13.41 -28.70 12.12
CA VAL A 164 -12.42 -27.98 12.95
C VAL A 164 -11.38 -27.22 12.12
N THR A 165 -10.82 -27.83 11.06
CA THR A 165 -9.63 -27.30 10.39
C THR A 165 -9.88 -26.17 9.37
N PHE A 166 -11.11 -25.99 8.89
CA PHE A 166 -11.40 -25.04 7.80
C PHE A 166 -11.62 -23.58 8.24
N ALA A 167 -11.52 -23.28 9.54
CA ALA A 167 -11.82 -21.95 10.10
C ALA A 167 -10.77 -20.86 9.78
N ILE A 168 -9.60 -21.22 9.26
CA ILE A 168 -8.41 -20.35 9.21
C ILE A 168 -8.32 -19.49 7.94
N LEU A 169 -9.04 -19.85 6.87
CA LEU A 169 -8.89 -19.24 5.54
C LEU A 169 -10.28 -19.09 4.91
N PHE A 170 -10.87 -17.88 4.91
CA PHE A 170 -12.26 -17.68 4.45
C PHE A 170 -12.50 -16.44 3.60
N LEU A 171 -12.11 -16.55 2.35
CA LEU A 171 -11.50 -15.45 1.62
C LEU A 171 -12.36 -15.12 0.30
N PHE A 172 -13.01 -13.94 0.18
CA PHE A 172 -14.04 -13.44 -0.81
C PHE A 172 -13.92 -13.55 -2.37
N VAL A 173 -15.01 -13.26 -3.15
CA VAL A 173 -15.15 -13.21 -4.67
C VAL A 173 -15.40 -11.79 -5.20
N PHE A 174 -14.93 -11.51 -6.44
CA PHE A 174 -15.13 -10.34 -7.31
C PHE A 174 -14.86 -8.94 -6.73
N GLN A 175 -13.78 -8.33 -7.21
CA GLN A 175 -13.60 -6.88 -7.34
C GLN A 175 -13.05 -6.58 -8.75
N PRO A 176 -13.36 -5.41 -9.32
CA PRO A 176 -12.53 -4.75 -10.33
C PRO A 176 -11.43 -3.88 -9.69
N GLY A 177 -11.55 -3.60 -8.39
CA GLY A 177 -10.71 -2.67 -7.64
C GLY A 177 -10.36 -3.18 -6.24
N ALA A 178 -9.35 -4.05 -6.13
CA ALA A 178 -8.42 -4.02 -4.99
C ALA A 178 -7.08 -3.36 -5.39
N VAL A 179 -7.10 -2.58 -6.48
CA VAL A 179 -5.96 -1.77 -6.91
C VAL A 179 -5.73 -0.58 -5.95
N TYR A 180 -6.70 -0.27 -5.07
CA TYR A 180 -6.71 1.00 -4.32
C TYR A 180 -5.65 1.08 -3.23
N PHE A 181 -5.38 0.06 -2.40
CA PHE A 181 -4.21 0.14 -1.50
C PHE A 181 -2.89 0.23 -2.28
N SER A 182 -2.81 -0.34 -3.50
CA SER A 182 -1.65 -0.19 -4.39
C SER A 182 -1.56 1.17 -5.12
N LEU A 183 -2.65 1.94 -5.16
CA LEU A 183 -2.75 3.28 -5.78
C LEU A 183 -2.83 4.41 -4.74
N LEU A 184 -3.08 4.08 -3.47
CA LEU A 184 -3.09 4.97 -2.30
C LEU A 184 -1.71 5.07 -1.65
N LEU A 185 -0.70 4.41 -2.22
CA LEU A 185 0.71 4.80 -2.12
C LEU A 185 1.20 5.39 -3.47
N PRO A 186 0.66 6.53 -3.95
CA PRO A 186 1.42 7.37 -4.86
C PRO A 186 2.59 7.99 -4.07
N SER A 187 3.52 8.63 -4.78
CA SER A 187 4.66 9.35 -4.19
C SER A 187 4.28 10.54 -3.29
N GLU A 188 2.99 10.84 -3.12
CA GLU A 188 2.46 12.02 -2.45
C GLU A 188 2.14 11.80 -0.95
N VAL A 189 2.02 10.55 -0.49
CA VAL A 189 1.77 10.22 0.93
C VAL A 189 2.88 10.73 1.86
N SER A 190 4.08 10.95 1.32
CA SER A 190 5.25 11.47 2.06
C SER A 190 5.07 12.91 2.59
N ALA A 191 4.03 13.64 2.18
CA ALA A 191 3.86 15.07 2.47
C ALA A 191 2.59 15.41 3.28
N ALA A 192 1.93 14.42 3.89
CA ALA A 192 0.62 14.59 4.54
C ALA A 192 0.53 14.08 6.00
N ALA A 193 1.58 13.44 6.53
CA ALA A 193 1.44 12.54 7.67
C ALA A 193 2.08 13.02 8.99
N ILE A 194 3.04 13.95 8.99
CA ILE A 194 4.01 14.09 10.10
C ILE A 194 3.69 15.31 10.99
N ASN A 195 2.49 15.34 11.59
CA ASN A 195 2.05 16.47 12.44
C ASN A 195 1.64 16.08 13.87
N GLN A 196 2.34 15.10 14.49
CA GLN A 196 2.12 14.73 15.90
C GLN A 196 3.39 14.66 16.78
N ASN A 197 4.54 14.17 16.28
CA ASN A 197 5.73 13.99 17.13
C ASN A 197 6.60 15.26 17.21
N LYS A 198 6.42 16.02 18.30
CA LYS A 198 7.15 17.25 18.64
C LYS A 198 8.16 17.11 19.79
N LEU A 199 8.52 15.86 20.13
CA LEU A 199 9.43 15.51 21.24
C LEU A 199 10.52 14.56 20.73
N PRO A 200 11.77 14.69 21.21
CA PRO A 200 12.86 13.79 20.84
C PRO A 200 12.62 12.37 21.36
N PHE A 201 13.17 11.38 20.65
CA PHE A 201 13.09 9.97 21.03
C PHE A 201 13.94 9.64 22.27
N SER A 202 13.53 8.57 22.96
CA SER A 202 14.34 7.92 24.00
C SER A 202 15.48 7.12 23.36
N GLU A 203 16.59 6.93 24.09
CA GLU A 203 17.84 6.35 23.57
C GLU A 203 17.64 5.00 22.84
N ASP A 204 16.87 4.07 23.42
CA ASP A 204 16.52 2.79 22.77
C ASP A 204 15.76 2.97 21.43
N ARG A 205 14.83 3.94 21.38
CA ARG A 205 14.04 4.24 20.18
C ARG A 205 14.86 4.97 19.11
N LEU A 206 15.83 5.79 19.52
CA LEU A 206 16.78 6.42 18.61
C LEU A 206 17.68 5.39 17.91
N ILE A 207 18.04 4.29 18.59
CA ILE A 207 18.78 3.17 17.99
C ILE A 207 17.91 2.44 16.94
N GLU A 208 16.67 2.10 17.28
CA GLU A 208 15.73 1.46 16.34
C GLU A 208 15.41 2.36 15.11
N TYR A 209 15.25 3.67 15.35
CA TYR A 209 15.04 4.65 14.29
C TYR A 209 16.20 4.68 13.29
N LYS A 210 17.44 4.79 13.77
CA LYS A 210 18.65 4.82 12.91
C LYS A 210 18.82 3.54 12.10
N GLU A 211 18.56 2.38 12.69
CA GLU A 211 18.57 1.11 11.98
C GLU A 211 17.45 1.01 10.92
N SER A 212 16.33 1.71 11.13
CA SER A 212 15.24 1.83 10.15
C SER A 212 15.60 2.77 9.00
N LEU A 213 16.26 3.90 9.28
CA LEU A 213 16.85 4.80 8.27
C LEU A 213 17.88 4.07 7.41
N ARG A 214 18.79 3.31 8.03
CA ARG A 214 19.83 2.53 7.35
C ARG A 214 19.23 1.54 6.33
N LYS A 215 18.17 0.83 6.73
CA LYS A 215 17.39 -0.07 5.84
C LYS A 215 16.66 0.67 4.73
N LEU A 216 16.11 1.86 5.02
CA LEU A 216 15.45 2.70 4.01
C LEU A 216 16.45 3.13 2.92
N SER A 217 17.66 3.55 3.31
CA SER A 217 18.75 3.85 2.38
C SER A 217 19.16 2.63 1.54
N GLU A 218 19.34 1.45 2.15
CA GLU A 218 19.63 0.19 1.43
C GLU A 218 18.54 -0.22 0.41
N VAL A 219 17.29 0.19 0.62
CA VAL A 219 16.18 -0.05 -0.31
C VAL A 219 16.16 1.01 -1.41
N ASN A 220 16.28 2.29 -1.05
CA ASN A 220 16.28 3.41 -2.00
C ASN A 220 17.47 3.32 -2.97
N ASN A 221 18.66 2.93 -2.49
CA ASN A 221 19.86 2.77 -3.32
C ASN A 221 19.73 1.69 -4.41
N LYS A 222 18.69 0.84 -4.40
CA LYS A 222 18.38 -0.11 -5.49
C LYS A 222 17.60 0.54 -6.65
N LYS A 223 17.06 1.74 -6.44
CA LYS A 223 16.34 2.58 -7.42
C LYS A 223 17.17 3.80 -7.85
N LEU A 224 18.37 3.98 -7.28
CA LEU A 224 19.36 5.00 -7.62
C LEU A 224 20.47 4.37 -8.50
N PRO A 225 21.23 5.15 -9.29
CA PRO A 225 21.18 6.62 -9.41
C PRO A 225 19.93 7.12 -10.16
N VAL A 226 19.47 8.33 -9.84
CA VAL A 226 18.37 9.01 -10.55
C VAL A 226 18.70 10.47 -10.81
N MET A 227 18.32 10.98 -11.99
CA MET A 227 18.42 12.42 -12.29
C MET A 227 17.40 13.20 -11.45
N ILE A 228 17.83 14.30 -10.84
CA ILE A 228 16.99 15.24 -10.09
C ILE A 228 16.58 16.40 -11.02
N ASP A 229 17.53 16.87 -11.82
CA ASP A 229 17.36 17.88 -12.86
C ASP A 229 18.28 17.52 -14.06
N SER A 230 18.65 18.48 -14.93
CA SER A 230 19.53 18.22 -16.09
C SER A 230 21.02 18.14 -15.73
N GLU A 231 21.42 18.76 -14.63
CA GLU A 231 22.81 18.87 -14.16
C GLU A 231 23.08 17.97 -12.96
N THR A 232 22.09 17.72 -12.11
CA THR A 232 22.24 17.02 -10.83
C THR A 232 21.66 15.60 -10.87
N ARG A 233 22.46 14.61 -10.47
CA ARG A 233 22.03 13.22 -10.26
C ARG A 233 22.21 12.83 -8.79
N LEU A 234 21.19 12.27 -8.16
CA LEU A 234 21.30 11.63 -6.85
C LEU A 234 21.80 10.20 -7.06
N ASP A 235 22.97 9.87 -6.51
CA ASP A 235 23.59 8.55 -6.70
C ASP A 235 23.26 7.57 -5.59
N SER A 236 23.18 8.05 -4.35
CA SER A 236 23.01 7.21 -3.16
C SER A 236 22.64 8.02 -1.93
N SER A 237 22.12 7.32 -0.93
CA SER A 237 21.94 7.81 0.44
C SER A 237 22.47 6.80 1.46
N TRP A 238 22.86 7.24 2.66
CA TRP A 238 23.19 6.33 3.77
C TRP A 238 22.99 6.99 5.14
N MET A 239 22.79 6.15 6.17
CA MET A 239 22.79 6.56 7.57
C MET A 239 24.10 6.06 8.23
N LEU A 240 24.84 6.95 8.87
CA LEU A 240 26.05 6.65 9.64
C LEU A 240 26.04 7.43 10.96
N ASP A 241 26.05 6.73 12.10
CA ASP A 241 26.05 7.26 13.48
C ASP A 241 24.95 8.31 13.79
N ASN A 242 25.21 9.59 13.55
CA ASN A 242 24.30 10.73 13.72
C ASN A 242 24.07 11.51 12.40
N VAL A 243 24.54 11.02 11.26
CA VAL A 243 24.45 11.72 9.97
C VAL A 243 23.66 10.88 8.97
N TYR A 244 22.60 11.47 8.40
CA TYR A 244 21.96 10.97 7.19
C TYR A 244 22.53 11.72 5.98
N GLU A 245 23.20 11.01 5.08
CA GLU A 245 23.93 11.62 3.96
C GLU A 245 23.29 11.28 2.61
N TYR A 246 23.16 12.31 1.77
CA TYR A 246 22.81 12.21 0.36
C TYR A 246 24.04 12.54 -0.49
N ARG A 247 24.33 11.68 -1.49
CA ARG A 247 25.44 11.87 -2.43
C ARG A 247 24.91 12.21 -3.82
N TYR A 248 25.34 13.36 -4.35
CA TYR A 248 25.00 13.85 -5.67
C TYR A 248 26.23 13.94 -6.58
N THR A 249 26.03 13.75 -7.89
CA THR A 249 27.01 14.08 -8.93
C THR A 249 26.45 15.19 -9.82
N LEU A 250 27.24 16.23 -10.05
CA LEU A 250 27.05 17.20 -11.13
C LEU A 250 27.52 16.53 -12.43
N VAL A 251 26.58 16.11 -13.29
CA VAL A 251 26.89 15.19 -14.40
C VAL A 251 27.61 15.84 -15.57
N ASN A 252 27.52 17.17 -15.70
CA ASN A 252 28.06 17.95 -16.83
C ASN A 252 29.26 18.85 -16.45
N LEU A 253 29.76 18.78 -15.20
CA LEU A 253 30.86 19.61 -14.69
C LEU A 253 31.87 18.76 -13.92
N GLU A 254 33.17 18.92 -14.19
CA GLU A 254 34.23 18.42 -13.31
C GLU A 254 34.32 19.30 -12.04
N ALA A 255 34.83 18.76 -10.92
CA ALA A 255 34.79 19.47 -9.64
C ALA A 255 35.63 20.76 -9.67
N GLU A 256 36.71 20.74 -10.45
CA GLU A 256 37.66 21.82 -10.70
C GLU A 256 37.10 22.92 -11.63
N GLU A 257 35.95 22.69 -12.28
CA GLU A 257 35.24 23.68 -13.10
C GLU A 257 34.22 24.50 -12.28
N VAL A 258 33.95 24.12 -11.03
CA VAL A 258 33.01 24.79 -10.14
C VAL A 258 33.71 25.88 -9.34
N ASP A 259 33.19 27.11 -9.42
CA ASP A 259 33.48 28.18 -8.45
C ASP A 259 32.84 27.81 -7.11
N VAL A 260 33.61 27.18 -6.21
CA VAL A 260 33.12 26.64 -4.94
C VAL A 260 32.63 27.74 -4.00
N ASP A 261 33.29 28.90 -3.93
CA ASP A 261 32.86 30.03 -3.09
C ASP A 261 31.47 30.53 -3.54
N SER A 262 31.25 30.65 -4.86
CA SER A 262 29.96 31.02 -5.43
C SER A 262 28.92 29.92 -5.27
N PHE A 263 29.28 28.65 -5.51
CA PHE A 263 28.39 27.50 -5.35
C PHE A 263 27.89 27.38 -3.91
N ASP A 264 28.79 27.41 -2.93
CA ASP A 264 28.45 27.30 -1.51
C ASP A 264 27.57 28.46 -1.05
N HIS A 265 27.85 29.69 -1.50
CA HIS A 265 27.04 30.86 -1.15
C HIS A 265 25.58 30.72 -1.61
N HIS A 266 25.35 30.26 -2.85
CA HIS A 266 24.00 30.08 -3.38
C HIS A 266 23.31 28.82 -2.82
N MET A 267 24.04 27.70 -2.76
CA MET A 267 23.47 26.40 -2.38
C MET A 267 23.18 26.30 -0.89
N THR A 268 23.97 26.92 0.00
CA THR A 268 23.72 26.87 1.46
C THR A 268 22.31 27.36 1.79
N ALA A 269 21.90 28.51 1.26
CA ALA A 269 20.57 29.08 1.51
C ALA A 269 19.44 28.25 0.87
N VAL A 270 19.67 27.66 -0.31
CA VAL A 270 18.70 26.82 -1.01
C VAL A 270 18.50 25.49 -0.28
N ILE A 271 19.57 24.80 0.09
CA ILE A 271 19.51 23.49 0.75
C ILE A 271 19.01 23.63 2.20
N ALA A 272 19.44 24.67 2.94
CA ALA A 272 18.88 24.96 4.27
C ALA A 272 17.36 25.19 4.19
N LYS A 273 16.90 26.04 3.26
CA LYS A 273 15.47 26.30 3.07
C LYS A 273 14.70 25.05 2.64
N ALA A 274 15.27 24.21 1.76
CA ALA A 274 14.64 22.94 1.39
C ALA A 274 14.54 22.01 2.61
N SER A 275 15.65 21.77 3.31
CA SER A 275 15.76 20.92 4.50
C SER A 275 14.82 21.34 5.63
N CYS A 276 14.68 22.65 5.88
CA CYS A 276 13.81 23.19 6.92
C CYS A 276 12.33 23.27 6.52
N ASN A 277 11.98 22.99 5.26
CA ASN A 277 10.59 22.77 4.83
C ASN A 277 10.27 21.27 4.61
N ASP A 278 11.29 20.42 4.41
CA ASP A 278 11.12 18.97 4.29
C ASP A 278 10.76 18.33 5.63
N GLU A 279 9.67 17.56 5.64
CA GLU A 279 9.05 17.04 6.86
C GLU A 279 9.84 15.87 7.47
N PHE A 280 10.61 15.15 6.65
CA PHE A 280 11.50 14.05 7.07
C PHE A 280 12.81 14.60 7.67
N VAL A 281 13.44 15.56 6.98
CA VAL A 281 14.69 16.20 7.42
C VAL A 281 14.50 16.95 8.75
N ARG A 282 13.39 17.68 8.92
CA ARG A 282 13.05 18.29 10.21
C ARG A 282 12.94 17.30 11.38
N ASN A 283 12.57 16.06 11.11
CA ASN A 283 12.41 15.03 12.14
C ASN A 283 13.74 14.31 12.46
N LEU A 284 14.67 14.23 11.50
CA LEU A 284 16.08 13.93 11.76
C LEU A 284 16.65 14.98 12.73
N PHE A 285 16.45 16.27 12.45
CA PHE A 285 16.90 17.37 13.29
C PHE A 285 16.31 17.34 14.72
N LEU A 286 15.02 17.06 14.88
CA LEU A 286 14.37 16.90 16.20
C LEU A 286 14.97 15.76 17.05
N ASN A 287 15.74 14.86 16.45
CA ASN A 287 16.35 13.71 17.09
C ASN A 287 17.89 13.77 17.10
N ASN A 288 18.47 14.96 16.91
CA ASN A 288 19.91 15.19 16.82
C ASN A 288 20.60 14.31 15.75
N ILE A 289 19.91 14.11 14.61
CA ILE A 289 20.50 13.53 13.40
C ILE A 289 20.72 14.66 12.39
N GLU A 290 21.98 14.92 12.09
CA GLU A 290 22.44 15.84 11.06
C GLU A 290 22.07 15.31 9.65
N VAL A 291 21.88 16.21 8.70
CA VAL A 291 21.73 15.83 7.28
C VAL A 291 22.88 16.42 6.46
N ARG A 292 23.58 15.56 5.73
CA ARG A 292 24.69 15.93 4.85
C ARG A 292 24.29 15.84 3.38
N PHE A 293 24.65 16.85 2.60
CA PHE A 293 24.49 16.92 1.15
C PHE A 293 25.88 17.03 0.52
N SER A 294 26.41 15.91 0.02
CA SER A 294 27.76 15.82 -0.55
C SER A 294 27.68 15.82 -2.08
N TYR A 295 28.23 16.86 -2.71
CA TYR A 295 28.26 17.05 -4.16
C TYR A 295 29.63 16.68 -4.72
N TYR A 296 29.62 15.93 -5.82
CA TYR A 296 30.80 15.50 -6.56
C TYR A 296 30.72 15.98 -8.02
N GLY A 297 31.87 16.20 -8.65
CA GLY A 297 31.97 16.44 -10.08
C GLY A 297 31.79 15.16 -10.89
N SER A 298 31.63 15.29 -12.20
CA SER A 298 31.51 14.20 -13.17
C SER A 298 32.71 13.24 -13.16
N ASN A 299 33.90 13.76 -12.82
CA ASN A 299 35.15 13.03 -12.60
C ASN A 299 35.22 12.27 -11.26
N GLY A 300 34.24 12.47 -10.37
CA GLY A 300 34.15 11.81 -9.06
C GLY A 300 34.89 12.50 -7.92
N ASN A 301 35.56 13.64 -8.16
CA ASN A 301 36.14 14.48 -7.11
C ASN A 301 35.04 15.23 -6.35
N ILE A 302 35.29 15.60 -5.10
CA ILE A 302 34.34 16.35 -4.26
C ILE A 302 34.32 17.83 -4.67
N VAL A 303 33.11 18.40 -4.80
CA VAL A 303 32.86 19.83 -5.00
C VAL A 303 32.71 20.50 -3.64
N SER A 304 31.71 20.08 -2.87
CA SER A 304 31.38 20.61 -1.54
C SER A 304 30.50 19.63 -0.75
N SER A 305 30.50 19.76 0.57
CA SER A 305 29.63 18.98 1.48
C SER A 305 28.99 19.91 2.51
N PHE A 306 27.68 20.12 2.39
CA PHE A 306 26.89 20.88 3.35
C PHE A 306 26.39 19.96 4.46
N VAL A 307 26.44 20.41 5.71
CA VAL A 307 25.87 19.71 6.87
C VAL A 307 24.89 20.64 7.57
N PHE A 308 23.70 20.13 7.89
CA PHE A 308 22.64 20.89 8.56
C PHE A 308 22.09 20.15 9.78
N ASP A 309 21.67 20.92 10.78
CA ASP A 309 20.92 20.48 11.95
C ASP A 309 19.70 21.41 12.21
N GLY A 310 19.01 21.21 13.34
CA GLY A 310 17.80 21.97 13.69
C GLY A 310 18.02 23.48 13.88
N SER A 311 19.23 23.93 14.22
CA SER A 311 19.56 25.35 14.40
C SER A 311 19.56 26.12 13.07
N ASN A 312 19.79 25.44 11.95
CA ASN A 312 19.72 26.04 10.62
C ASN A 312 18.30 26.44 10.19
N CYS A 313 17.28 26.09 10.98
CA CYS A 313 15.87 26.36 10.71
C CYS A 313 15.28 27.52 11.54
N GLU A 314 16.08 28.23 12.34
CA GLU A 314 15.62 29.33 13.22
C GLU A 314 15.88 30.74 12.65
N ALA A 315 15.84 30.88 11.31
CA ALA A 315 16.15 32.13 10.57
C ALA A 315 14.97 32.63 9.70
#